data_AF-A0A815S457-F1
#
_entry.id   AF-A0A815S457-F1
#
_cell.length_a   1.000
_cell.length_b   1.000
_cell.length_c   1.000
_cell.angle_alpha   90.00
_cell.angle_beta   90.00
_cell.angle_gamma   90.00
#
_symmetry.space_group_name_H-M   'P 1'
#
loop_
_entity.id
_entity.type
_entity.pdbx_description
1 polymer ?
#
loop_
_entity_poly.entity_id
_entity_poly.type
_entity_poly.pdbx_seq_one_letter_code
_entity_poly.pdbx_strand_id
1 'polypeptide(L)'
;HSVESLESLTYAIDRNQLTADLNGTFPYNHIRWLDFRLNLESFVYNSKETLHAYELLYNELQQVDLSNNVIRAQDAIETHMTVFKDQLSRVNIEPLINDGQHLLNMLRGNNLENENLLLKAHQQRTYPFDYFDEARKISLVMDNLRSAKERCFQLWHQKKNRLEQNLQLRLFEQDCDRLCAWIGNSRSILGPKYTDIGSSCSQAMQLLAEHEQFAKVCLNNETVIRRTQNVGDRLIASGHYATNAIKSQMNRLNDEWQSLTRLLDNRTNILTASLQFHQKADEYLVQVPTWKHLCSLTDDLTTIESMEHLERLLQQHFNLSENISRIYAQICNDGKAIIDSVAPSQQTTNDYQFDFRAGAKHILEIVQEILVNHRYLDAKWNQRKGYLQQRLSFVAFANDVQQILDWIEKHGDAFLQKNLAVGIGKSLRQAKKLDKMHTDFEMAIKNTKTNAENLIAAADNMYNEQLQQQKQSQINSNNNNNNNNNNNNQKSEEDNTDKQLNQGRTKIYQLAHDLERRMREFDERVARRRYILDVNLNFHTHCEEYSDWLAQVELVWSTTGSGGGDDDDHEMIATNCEEMLEALIEQHEGAIEACATIEQEGQILLDYLT
;
A
#
# COMPACT_ATOMS: atom_id res chain seq x y z
N HIS A 1 -60.47 92.85 53.27
CA HIS A 1 -60.89 93.27 54.62
C HIS A 1 -59.71 93.10 55.56
N SER A 2 -59.34 94.19 56.24
CA SER A 2 -58.29 94.29 57.25
C SER A 2 -58.69 93.49 58.49
N VAL A 3 -57.85 92.57 58.96
CA VAL A 3 -58.11 91.78 60.18
C VAL A 3 -57.73 92.65 61.38
N GLU A 4 -58.70 93.33 61.99
CA GLU A 4 -58.46 94.33 63.06
C GLU A 4 -58.81 93.83 64.48
N SER A 5 -59.27 92.59 64.66
CA SER A 5 -59.49 92.00 66.00
C SER A 5 -59.38 90.47 66.03
N LEU A 6 -59.03 89.90 67.20
CA LEU A 6 -58.91 88.44 67.43
C LEU A 6 -60.22 87.67 67.14
N GLU A 7 -61.36 88.34 67.30
CA GLU A 7 -62.69 87.79 67.01
C GLU A 7 -62.95 87.67 65.50
N SER A 8 -62.36 88.58 64.70
CA SER A 8 -62.48 88.61 63.23
C SER A 8 -61.79 87.41 62.56
N LEU A 9 -60.78 86.83 63.21
CA LEU A 9 -60.02 85.68 62.71
C LEU A 9 -60.90 84.43 62.52
N THR A 10 -61.85 84.20 63.43
CA THR A 10 -62.77 83.05 63.38
C THR A 10 -63.85 83.15 62.28
N TYR A 11 -64.00 84.32 61.64
CA TYR A 11 -64.89 84.51 60.49
C TYR A 11 -64.20 84.19 59.15
N ALA A 12 -62.86 84.23 59.11
CA ALA A 12 -62.06 83.98 57.91
C ALA A 12 -61.38 82.61 57.91
N ILE A 13 -61.14 82.03 59.09
CA ILE A 13 -60.45 80.76 59.29
C ILE A 13 -61.28 79.90 60.24
N ASP A 14 -61.46 78.62 59.89
CA ASP A 14 -62.20 77.68 60.73
C ASP A 14 -61.55 77.57 62.12
N ARG A 15 -62.37 77.53 63.18
CA ARG A 15 -61.89 77.40 64.57
C ARG A 15 -61.00 76.17 64.80
N ASN A 16 -61.18 75.10 64.02
CA ASN A 16 -60.35 73.89 64.11
C ASN A 16 -58.94 74.05 63.52
N GLN A 17 -58.62 75.19 62.90
CA GLN A 17 -57.29 75.54 62.38
C GLN A 17 -56.57 76.58 63.26
N LEU A 18 -57.26 77.12 64.27
CA LEU A 18 -56.71 78.10 65.20
C LEU A 18 -56.36 77.42 66.54
N THR A 19 -55.23 77.79 67.12
CA THR A 19 -54.79 77.31 68.44
C THR A 19 -55.63 77.91 69.57
N ALA A 20 -55.56 77.33 70.77
CA ALA A 20 -56.40 77.75 71.91
C ALA A 20 -56.18 79.22 72.31
N ASP A 21 -54.98 79.75 72.14
CA ASP A 21 -54.58 81.15 72.33
C ASP A 21 -55.17 82.11 71.29
N LEU A 22 -55.67 81.59 70.17
CA LEU A 22 -56.35 82.33 69.10
C LEU A 22 -57.87 82.03 69.06
N ASN A 23 -58.45 81.57 70.18
CA ASN A 23 -59.86 81.18 70.30
C ASN A 23 -60.31 80.03 69.36
N GLY A 24 -59.37 79.12 69.03
CA GLY A 24 -59.66 77.92 68.26
C GLY A 24 -59.58 76.61 69.05
N THR A 25 -59.78 75.50 68.35
CA THR A 25 -59.81 74.13 68.91
C THR A 25 -58.66 73.26 68.40
N PHE A 26 -57.68 73.84 67.71
CA PHE A 26 -56.53 73.09 67.19
C PHE A 26 -55.58 72.70 68.33
N PRO A 27 -55.30 71.40 68.54
CA PRO A 27 -54.38 70.96 69.58
C PRO A 27 -52.93 71.23 69.17
N TYR A 28 -52.35 72.32 69.68
CA TYR A 28 -50.95 72.68 69.45
C TYR A 28 -50.10 72.55 70.71
N ASN A 29 -48.97 71.84 70.59
CA ASN A 29 -47.97 71.72 71.64
C ASN A 29 -46.60 72.12 71.07
N HIS A 30 -46.16 73.32 71.43
CA HIS A 30 -44.92 73.90 70.91
C HIS A 30 -43.67 73.05 71.24
N ILE A 31 -43.64 72.35 72.39
CA ILE A 31 -42.52 71.48 72.78
C ILE A 31 -42.45 70.27 71.85
N ARG A 32 -43.58 69.59 71.62
CA ARG A 32 -43.65 68.45 70.68
C ARG A 32 -43.37 68.87 69.24
N TRP A 33 -43.83 70.04 68.83
CA TRP A 33 -43.56 70.56 67.50
C TRP A 33 -42.07 70.87 67.31
N LEU A 34 -41.44 71.51 68.30
CA LEU A 34 -40.03 71.86 68.26
C LEU A 34 -39.15 70.59 68.29
N ASP A 35 -39.48 69.62 69.13
CA ASP A 35 -38.81 68.31 69.19
C ASP A 35 -38.96 67.55 67.85
N PHE A 36 -40.16 67.52 67.25
CA PHE A 36 -40.36 66.97 65.92
C PHE A 36 -39.50 67.68 64.86
N ARG A 37 -39.48 69.01 64.86
CA ARG A 37 -38.71 69.79 63.88
C ARG A 37 -37.20 69.58 64.01
N LEU A 38 -36.66 69.57 65.22
CA LEU A 38 -35.23 69.30 65.44
C LEU A 38 -34.84 67.89 64.98
N ASN A 39 -35.63 66.88 65.33
CA ASN A 39 -35.39 65.49 64.90
C ASN A 39 -35.52 65.35 63.38
N LEU A 40 -36.48 66.04 62.76
CA LEU A 40 -36.67 66.05 61.31
C LEU A 40 -35.51 66.72 60.58
N GLU A 41 -35.03 67.88 61.06
CA GLU A 41 -33.88 68.57 60.49
C GLU A 41 -32.61 67.72 60.58
N SER A 42 -32.37 67.10 61.74
CA SER A 42 -31.26 66.15 61.94
C SER A 42 -31.36 64.96 60.98
N PHE A 43 -32.55 64.35 60.87
CA PHE A 43 -32.81 63.25 59.95
C PHE A 43 -32.56 63.65 58.49
N VAL A 44 -33.08 64.80 58.04
CA VAL A 44 -32.90 65.29 56.67
C VAL A 44 -31.43 65.57 56.36
N TYR A 45 -30.72 66.23 57.28
CA TYR A 45 -29.29 66.52 57.12
C TYR A 45 -28.47 65.23 57.03
N ASN A 46 -28.61 64.34 58.00
CA ASN A 46 -27.86 63.09 58.05
C ASN A 46 -28.22 62.14 56.90
N SER A 47 -29.48 62.14 56.45
CA SER A 47 -29.91 61.38 55.26
C SER A 47 -29.28 61.91 53.99
N LYS A 48 -29.17 63.24 53.84
CA LYS A 48 -28.52 63.86 52.67
C LYS A 48 -27.03 63.51 52.62
N GLU A 49 -26.33 63.62 53.75
CA GLU A 49 -24.92 63.23 53.85
C GLU A 49 -24.72 61.74 53.52
N THR A 50 -25.59 60.87 54.04
CA THR A 50 -25.52 59.42 53.79
C THR A 50 -25.82 59.07 52.33
N LEU A 51 -26.82 59.72 51.72
CA LEU A 51 -27.11 59.56 50.29
C LEU A 51 -25.93 60.03 49.44
N HIS A 52 -25.31 61.17 49.77
CA HIS A 52 -24.13 61.66 49.08
C HIS A 52 -22.94 60.71 49.20
N ALA A 53 -22.70 60.15 50.39
CA ALA A 53 -21.69 59.11 50.59
C ALA A 53 -21.93 57.88 49.70
N TYR A 54 -23.18 57.40 49.57
CA TYR A 54 -23.49 56.32 48.63
C TYR A 54 -23.31 56.72 47.17
N GLU A 55 -23.59 57.97 46.78
CA GLU A 55 -23.33 58.46 45.42
C GLU A 55 -21.83 58.45 45.08
N LEU A 56 -20.98 58.90 46.01
CA LEU A 56 -19.52 58.85 45.83
C LEU A 56 -19.04 57.40 45.68
N LEU A 57 -19.48 56.50 46.56
CA LEU A 57 -19.15 55.07 46.46
C LEU A 57 -19.65 54.46 45.15
N TYR A 58 -20.85 54.83 44.71
CA TYR A 58 -21.39 54.37 43.44
C TYR A 58 -20.50 54.77 42.27
N ASN A 59 -20.04 56.03 42.21
CA ASN A 59 -19.17 56.53 41.15
C ASN A 59 -17.80 55.83 41.15
N GLU A 60 -17.22 55.56 42.32
CA GLU A 60 -15.96 54.80 42.43
C GLU A 60 -16.13 53.33 42.01
N LEU A 61 -17.27 52.71 42.36
CA LEU A 61 -17.60 51.34 41.97
C LEU A 61 -17.87 51.19 40.47
N GLN A 62 -18.28 52.25 39.77
CA GLN A 62 -18.46 52.21 38.31
C GLN A 62 -17.13 52.08 37.55
N GLN A 63 -16.01 52.54 38.12
CA GLN A 63 -14.71 52.40 37.49
C GLN A 63 -14.27 50.94 37.53
N VAL A 64 -14.08 50.32 36.36
CA VAL A 64 -13.63 48.92 36.25
C VAL A 64 -12.32 48.89 35.48
N ASP A 65 -11.21 48.89 36.20
CA ASP A 65 -9.88 48.72 35.61
C ASP A 65 -9.52 47.24 35.55
N LEU A 66 -9.63 46.68 34.34
CA LEU A 66 -9.23 45.31 34.07
C LEU A 66 -7.73 45.27 33.81
N SER A 67 -7.03 44.42 34.56
CA SER A 67 -5.59 44.25 34.41
C SER A 67 -5.26 43.24 33.30
N ASN A 68 -4.17 43.49 32.60
CA ASN A 68 -3.55 42.55 31.65
C ASN A 68 -2.48 41.65 32.30
N ASN A 69 -2.23 41.80 33.60
CA ASN A 69 -1.25 41.04 34.37
C ASN A 69 -1.91 40.33 35.57
N VAL A 70 -1.52 39.07 35.82
CA VAL A 70 -2.06 38.22 36.91
C VAL A 70 -1.92 38.87 38.27
N ILE A 71 -0.73 39.39 38.61
CA ILE A 71 -0.45 39.99 39.93
C ILE A 71 -1.36 41.20 40.13
N ARG A 72 -1.41 42.11 39.15
CA ARG A 72 -2.28 43.29 39.22
C ARG A 72 -3.77 42.94 39.23
N ALA A 73 -4.18 41.87 38.55
CA ALA A 73 -5.57 41.40 38.58
C ALA A 73 -5.92 40.84 39.97
N GLN A 74 -4.97 40.14 40.61
CA GLN A 74 -5.08 39.63 41.96
C GLN A 74 -5.13 40.76 43.00
N ASP A 75 -4.25 41.76 42.88
CA ASP A 75 -4.26 42.94 43.75
C ASP A 75 -5.59 43.72 43.62
N ALA A 76 -6.12 43.83 42.40
CA ALA A 76 -7.38 44.54 42.14
C ALA A 76 -8.58 43.86 42.83
N ILE A 77 -8.67 42.51 42.77
CA ILE A 77 -9.74 41.79 43.47
C ILE A 77 -9.55 41.84 44.99
N GLU A 78 -8.32 41.73 45.49
CA GLU A 78 -8.04 41.81 46.92
C GLU A 78 -8.40 43.20 47.47
N THR A 79 -8.00 44.26 46.78
CA THR A 79 -8.37 45.64 47.10
C THR A 79 -9.89 45.83 47.09
N HIS A 80 -10.59 45.28 46.08
CA HIS A 80 -12.05 45.34 46.00
C HIS A 80 -12.76 44.62 47.15
N MET A 81 -12.22 43.46 47.55
CA MET A 81 -12.77 42.64 48.63
C MET A 81 -12.52 43.22 50.03
N THR A 82 -11.45 43.99 50.20
CA THR A 82 -11.03 44.54 51.50
C THR A 82 -11.47 45.99 51.67
N VAL A 83 -10.98 46.90 50.82
CA VAL A 83 -11.17 48.35 50.95
C VAL A 83 -12.62 48.74 50.71
N PHE A 84 -13.19 48.36 49.57
CA PHE A 84 -14.57 48.74 49.24
C PHE A 84 -15.60 48.06 50.15
N LYS A 85 -15.29 46.85 50.65
CA LYS A 85 -16.15 46.17 51.62
C LYS A 85 -16.15 46.89 52.97
N ASP A 86 -14.99 47.32 53.45
CA ASP A 86 -14.86 48.14 54.66
C ASP A 86 -15.62 49.47 54.50
N GLN A 87 -15.41 50.19 53.39
CA GLN A 87 -16.13 51.44 53.08
C GLN A 87 -17.66 51.26 53.06
N LEU A 88 -18.18 50.23 52.39
CA LEU A 88 -19.61 49.93 52.35
C LEU A 88 -20.19 49.60 53.73
N SER A 89 -19.40 48.96 54.60
CA SER A 89 -19.83 48.61 55.96
C SER A 89 -19.87 49.82 56.92
N ARG A 90 -19.05 50.85 56.66
CA ARG A 90 -19.00 52.08 57.47
C ARG A 90 -20.22 52.97 57.26
N VAL A 91 -20.81 52.96 56.06
CA VAL A 91 -22.03 53.72 55.75
C VAL A 91 -23.24 52.92 56.23
N ASN A 92 -23.72 53.22 57.44
CA ASN A 92 -24.84 52.50 58.07
C ASN A 92 -26.14 53.32 58.02
N ILE A 93 -27.16 52.80 57.32
CA ILE A 93 -28.48 53.43 57.25
C ILE A 93 -29.39 53.10 58.44
N GLU A 94 -29.09 52.08 59.25
CA GLU A 94 -30.01 51.59 60.28
C GLU A 94 -30.43 52.66 61.31
N PRO A 95 -29.51 53.50 61.83
CA PRO A 95 -29.89 54.60 62.72
C PRO A 95 -30.87 55.57 62.05
N LEU A 96 -30.63 55.91 60.78
CA LEU A 96 -31.50 56.81 60.01
C LEU A 96 -32.87 56.20 59.73
N ILE A 97 -32.94 54.90 59.46
CA ILE A 97 -34.22 54.21 59.31
C ILE A 97 -35.00 54.24 60.62
N ASN A 98 -34.34 54.05 61.76
CA ASN A 98 -34.96 54.15 63.08
C ASN A 98 -35.44 55.58 63.37
N ASP A 99 -34.63 56.59 63.06
CA ASP A 99 -34.99 58.01 63.22
C ASP A 99 -36.22 58.36 62.36
N GLY A 100 -36.24 57.93 61.08
CA GLY A 100 -37.37 58.12 60.18
C GLY A 100 -38.64 57.42 60.68
N GLN A 101 -38.54 56.20 61.21
CA GLN A 101 -39.66 55.50 61.84
C GLN A 101 -40.17 56.21 63.09
N HIS A 102 -39.25 56.69 63.94
CA HIS A 102 -39.60 57.49 65.12
C HIS A 102 -40.37 58.75 64.72
N LEU A 103 -39.88 59.49 63.71
CA LEU A 103 -40.57 60.67 63.16
C LEU A 103 -41.98 60.33 62.63
N LEU A 104 -42.14 59.22 61.90
CA LEU A 104 -43.45 58.76 61.44
C LEU A 104 -44.39 58.42 62.61
N ASN A 105 -43.87 57.80 63.68
CA ASN A 105 -44.64 57.49 64.88
C ASN A 105 -45.06 58.77 65.62
N MET A 106 -44.19 59.78 65.69
CA MET A 106 -44.55 61.09 66.28
C MET A 106 -45.64 61.79 65.47
N LEU A 107 -45.62 61.66 64.12
CA LEU A 107 -46.68 62.19 63.24
C LEU A 107 -48.01 61.43 63.40
N ARG A 108 -47.98 60.13 63.72
CA ARG A 108 -49.16 59.30 64.00
C ARG A 108 -49.79 59.62 65.37
N GLY A 109 -48.98 60.05 66.34
CA GLY A 109 -49.42 60.30 67.72
C GLY A 109 -49.81 59.02 68.47
N ASN A 110 -49.94 59.09 69.80
CA ASN A 110 -50.18 57.92 70.67
C ASN A 110 -51.53 57.18 70.47
N ASN A 111 -52.38 57.55 69.50
CA ASN A 111 -53.77 57.07 69.39
C ASN A 111 -54.22 56.62 67.99
N LEU A 112 -53.33 56.45 67.00
CA LEU A 112 -53.73 56.04 65.64
C LEU A 112 -52.98 54.79 65.18
N GLU A 113 -53.47 53.62 65.62
CA GLU A 113 -52.96 52.31 65.22
C GLU A 113 -53.38 51.87 63.80
N ASN A 114 -54.16 52.67 63.06
CA ASN A 114 -54.79 52.25 61.80
C ASN A 114 -54.52 53.24 60.65
N GLU A 115 -53.82 52.77 59.61
CA GLU A 115 -53.47 53.56 58.40
C GLU A 115 -54.71 54.15 57.70
N ASN A 116 -55.84 53.44 57.77
CA ASN A 116 -57.13 53.88 57.24
C ASN A 116 -57.74 55.09 57.98
N LEU A 117 -57.33 55.36 59.22
CA LEU A 117 -57.81 56.52 59.99
C LEU A 117 -57.06 57.80 59.62
N LEU A 118 -55.80 57.73 59.20
CA LEU A 118 -55.06 58.90 58.70
C LEU A 118 -55.65 59.44 57.41
N LEU A 119 -56.04 58.55 56.48
CA LEU A 119 -56.72 58.93 55.24
C LEU A 119 -58.10 59.56 55.51
N LYS A 120 -58.84 59.01 56.49
CA LYS A 120 -60.12 59.59 56.97
C LYS A 120 -59.92 60.93 57.67
N ALA A 121 -58.88 61.09 58.48
CA ALA A 121 -58.57 62.34 59.18
C ALA A 121 -58.08 63.44 58.22
N HIS A 122 -57.42 63.07 57.12
CA HIS A 122 -57.12 63.95 55.99
C HIS A 122 -58.40 64.40 55.26
N GLN A 123 -59.32 63.46 54.97
CA GLN A 123 -60.63 63.78 54.39
C GLN A 123 -61.51 64.65 55.31
N GLN A 124 -61.36 64.50 56.62
CA GLN A 124 -62.09 65.28 57.64
C GLN A 124 -61.40 66.59 58.04
N ARG A 125 -60.26 66.95 57.40
CA ARG A 125 -59.46 68.17 57.69
C ARG A 125 -59.11 68.34 59.18
N THR A 126 -58.99 67.24 59.92
CA THR A 126 -58.75 67.26 61.37
C THR A 126 -57.27 67.45 61.72
N TYR A 127 -56.38 67.30 60.73
CA TYR A 127 -54.94 67.54 60.84
C TYR A 127 -54.48 68.51 59.73
N PRO A 128 -53.42 69.32 59.96
CA PRO A 128 -52.90 70.21 58.95
C PRO A 128 -52.35 69.41 57.75
N PHE A 129 -52.64 69.88 56.54
CA PHE A 129 -52.21 69.31 55.26
C PHE A 129 -50.69 68.97 55.24
N ASP A 130 -49.88 69.80 55.89
CA ASP A 130 -48.42 69.71 55.95
C ASP A 130 -47.89 68.41 56.61
N TYR A 131 -48.64 67.79 57.53
CA TYR A 131 -48.16 66.60 58.26
C TYR A 131 -48.12 65.34 57.38
N PHE A 132 -49.08 65.23 56.46
CA PHE A 132 -49.19 64.07 55.57
C PHE A 132 -48.16 64.12 54.43
N ASP A 133 -47.93 65.32 53.90
CA ASP A 133 -46.86 65.53 52.92
C ASP A 133 -45.49 65.32 53.55
N GLU A 134 -45.28 65.71 54.81
CA GLU A 134 -44.02 65.45 55.52
C GLU A 134 -43.81 63.96 55.81
N ALA A 135 -44.86 63.23 56.22
CA ALA A 135 -44.80 61.77 56.38
C ALA A 135 -44.40 61.06 55.09
N ARG A 136 -44.99 61.46 53.94
CA ARG A 136 -44.63 60.92 52.62
C ARG A 136 -43.18 61.19 52.26
N LYS A 137 -42.67 62.41 52.52
CA LYS A 137 -41.27 62.76 52.27
C LYS A 137 -40.31 61.94 53.14
N ILE A 138 -40.62 61.75 54.43
CA ILE A 138 -39.81 60.92 55.34
C ILE A 138 -39.74 59.48 54.82
N SER A 139 -40.88 58.89 54.43
CA SER A 139 -40.92 57.56 53.80
C SER A 139 -40.11 57.50 52.50
N LEU A 140 -40.25 58.50 51.63
CA LEU A 140 -39.50 58.58 50.38
C LEU A 140 -37.99 58.64 50.61
N VAL A 141 -37.51 59.41 51.60
CA VAL A 141 -36.09 59.49 51.96
C VAL A 141 -35.57 58.14 52.47
N MET A 142 -36.34 57.44 53.33
CA MET A 142 -35.97 56.10 53.79
C MET A 142 -35.89 55.09 52.64
N ASP A 143 -36.83 55.13 51.69
CA ASP A 143 -36.81 54.27 50.51
C ASP A 143 -35.63 54.60 49.58
N ASN A 144 -35.28 55.89 49.44
CA ASN A 144 -34.09 56.32 48.71
C ASN A 144 -32.80 55.83 49.37
N LEU A 145 -32.69 55.88 50.71
CA LEU A 145 -31.54 55.35 51.45
C LEU A 145 -31.38 53.85 51.22
N ARG A 146 -32.47 53.09 51.34
CA ARG A 146 -32.50 51.64 51.05
C ARG A 146 -32.09 51.34 49.61
N SER A 147 -32.65 52.08 48.66
CA SER A 147 -32.36 51.92 47.23
C SER A 147 -30.92 52.30 46.87
N ALA A 148 -30.36 53.35 47.48
CA ALA A 148 -28.97 53.76 47.28
C ALA A 148 -28.00 52.68 47.80
N LYS A 149 -28.24 52.18 49.02
CA LYS A 149 -27.49 51.05 49.59
C LYS A 149 -27.56 49.84 48.66
N GLU A 150 -28.75 49.40 48.29
CA GLU A 150 -28.95 48.22 47.45
C GLU A 150 -28.22 48.34 46.10
N ARG A 151 -28.33 49.49 45.42
CA ARG A 151 -27.62 49.74 44.15
C ARG A 151 -26.10 49.63 44.30
N CYS A 152 -25.53 50.18 45.37
CA CYS A 152 -24.09 50.10 45.62
C CYS A 152 -23.64 48.65 45.90
N PHE A 153 -24.40 47.88 46.69
CA PHE A 153 -24.11 46.47 46.94
C PHE A 153 -24.21 45.62 45.67
N GLN A 154 -25.23 45.85 44.84
CA GLN A 154 -25.37 45.19 43.54
C GLN A 154 -24.18 45.49 42.62
N LEU A 155 -23.78 46.76 42.52
CA LEU A 155 -22.64 47.16 41.70
C LEU A 155 -21.32 46.58 42.25
N TRP A 156 -21.16 46.53 43.57
CA TRP A 156 -20.02 45.89 44.22
C TRP A 156 -19.92 44.39 43.87
N HIS A 157 -21.04 43.67 43.91
CA HIS A 157 -21.09 42.26 43.50
C HIS A 157 -20.79 42.07 42.01
N GLN A 158 -21.33 42.93 41.14
CA GLN A 158 -21.05 42.87 39.70
C GLN A 158 -19.57 43.15 39.39
N LYS A 159 -18.98 44.18 40.02
CA LYS A 159 -17.56 44.50 39.87
C LYS A 159 -16.68 43.37 40.41
N LYS A 160 -17.02 42.77 41.55
CA LYS A 160 -16.34 41.58 42.08
C LYS A 160 -16.32 40.45 41.05
N ASN A 161 -17.48 40.06 40.52
CA ASN A 161 -17.58 38.99 39.52
C ASN A 161 -16.76 39.31 38.27
N ARG A 162 -16.75 40.58 37.83
CA ARG A 162 -15.96 41.01 36.68
C ARG A 162 -14.45 40.92 36.93
N LEU A 163 -13.98 41.29 38.12
CA LEU A 163 -12.57 41.17 38.53
C LEU A 163 -12.15 39.70 38.68
N GLU A 164 -13.01 38.83 39.23
CA GLU A 164 -12.78 37.37 39.28
C GLU A 164 -12.61 36.78 37.89
N GLN A 165 -13.49 37.14 36.95
CA GLN A 165 -13.37 36.73 35.55
C GLN A 165 -12.10 37.29 34.90
N ASN A 166 -11.68 38.53 35.21
CA ASN A 166 -10.41 39.06 34.71
C ASN A 166 -9.22 38.22 35.20
N LEU A 167 -9.16 37.91 36.50
CA LEU A 167 -8.10 37.06 37.04
C LEU A 167 -8.10 35.66 36.41
N GLN A 168 -9.27 35.03 36.26
CA GLN A 168 -9.41 33.72 35.60
C GLN A 168 -8.87 33.73 34.16
N LEU A 169 -9.19 34.76 33.38
CA LEU A 169 -8.67 34.94 32.03
C LEU A 169 -7.14 35.05 32.03
N ARG A 170 -6.57 35.87 32.92
CA ARG A 170 -5.11 36.09 32.97
C ARG A 170 -4.37 34.80 33.33
N LEU A 171 -4.89 34.02 34.28
CA LEU A 171 -4.35 32.71 34.64
C LEU A 171 -4.43 31.73 33.47
N PHE A 172 -5.58 31.68 32.79
CA PHE A 172 -5.78 30.81 31.64
C PHE A 172 -4.85 31.16 30.46
N GLU A 173 -4.69 32.45 30.15
CA GLU A 173 -3.75 32.92 29.13
C GLU A 173 -2.31 32.53 29.49
N GLN A 174 -1.90 32.72 30.75
CA GLN A 174 -0.58 32.34 31.24
C GLN A 174 -0.31 30.83 31.10
N ASP A 175 -1.28 29.98 31.44
CA ASP A 175 -1.17 28.52 31.27
C ASP A 175 -1.00 28.13 29.80
N CYS A 176 -1.80 28.74 28.92
CA CYS A 176 -1.71 28.51 27.47
C CYS A 176 -0.38 29.02 26.89
N ASP A 177 0.09 30.21 27.29
CA ASP A 177 1.38 30.75 26.84
C ASP A 177 2.54 29.87 27.30
N ARG A 178 2.51 29.38 28.54
CA ARG A 178 3.49 28.43 29.07
C ARG A 178 3.52 27.13 28.25
N LEU A 179 2.36 26.59 27.90
CA LEU A 179 2.27 25.37 27.09
C LEU A 179 2.73 25.62 25.64
N CYS A 180 2.34 26.73 25.02
CA CYS A 180 2.82 27.13 23.69
C CYS A 180 4.35 27.31 23.68
N ALA A 181 4.92 27.96 24.69
CA ALA A 181 6.37 28.10 24.83
C ALA A 181 7.07 26.74 24.99
N TRP A 182 6.49 25.83 25.76
CA TRP A 182 6.99 24.46 25.87
C TRP A 182 6.92 23.70 24.53
N ILE A 183 5.81 23.80 23.78
CA ILE A 183 5.66 23.22 22.44
C ILE A 183 6.73 23.78 21.49
N GLY A 184 6.93 25.11 21.50
CA GLY A 184 7.96 25.78 20.69
C GLY A 184 9.37 25.29 21.03
N ASN A 185 9.69 25.13 22.31
CA ASN A 185 10.96 24.56 22.74
C ASN A 185 11.14 23.11 22.28
N SER A 186 10.10 22.28 22.38
CA SER A 186 10.11 20.91 21.87
C SER A 186 10.36 20.86 20.36
N ARG A 187 9.77 21.76 19.57
CA ARG A 187 10.07 21.88 18.13
C ARG A 187 11.52 22.30 17.88
N SER A 188 12.04 23.25 18.67
CA SER A 188 13.44 23.70 18.57
C SER A 188 14.43 22.56 18.82
N ILE A 189 14.14 21.69 19.79
CA ILE A 189 14.95 20.48 20.06
C ILE A 189 14.85 19.47 18.90
N LEU A 190 13.65 19.29 18.33
CA LEU A 190 13.40 18.34 17.25
C LEU A 190 14.02 18.79 15.91
N GLY A 191 13.94 20.08 15.59
CA GLY A 191 14.27 20.66 14.29
C GLY A 191 15.62 20.22 13.71
N PRO A 192 16.75 20.40 14.44
CA PRO A 192 18.07 20.02 13.96
C PRO A 192 18.23 18.53 13.65
N LYS A 193 17.45 17.67 14.31
CA LYS A 193 17.48 16.22 14.11
C LYS A 193 16.46 15.74 13.07
N TYR A 194 15.48 16.57 12.71
CA TYR A 194 14.28 16.15 11.99
C TYR A 194 14.55 15.56 10.60
N THR A 195 15.59 16.04 9.92
CA THR A 195 15.97 15.60 8.57
C THR A 195 16.94 14.42 8.56
N ASP A 196 17.50 14.05 9.71
CA ASP A 196 18.40 12.91 9.81
C ASP A 196 17.58 11.60 9.86
N ILE A 197 17.80 10.77 8.85
CA ILE A 197 17.15 9.46 8.67
C ILE A 197 18.12 8.28 8.84
N GLY A 198 19.40 8.56 9.18
CA GLY A 198 20.44 7.56 9.35
C GLY A 198 21.10 7.09 8.04
N SER A 199 22.39 6.75 8.16
CA SER A 199 23.23 6.25 7.06
C SER A 199 23.53 4.75 7.11
N SER A 200 22.89 4.03 8.04
CA SER A 200 23.02 2.58 8.21
C SER A 200 21.86 2.05 9.04
N CYS A 201 21.66 0.72 9.05
CA CYS A 201 20.68 0.05 9.89
C CYS A 201 20.86 0.40 11.39
N SER A 202 22.10 0.36 11.89
CA SER A 202 22.43 0.69 13.28
C SER A 202 22.09 2.14 13.63
N GLN A 203 22.45 3.10 12.77
CA GLN A 203 22.17 4.52 13.01
C GLN A 203 20.67 4.82 12.92
N ALA A 204 19.96 4.25 11.94
CA ALA A 204 18.51 4.41 11.82
C ALA A 204 17.78 3.85 13.05
N MET A 205 18.23 2.70 13.58
CA MET A 205 17.70 2.11 14.80
C MET A 205 17.91 3.01 16.02
N GLN A 206 19.11 3.57 16.18
CA GLN A 206 19.42 4.51 17.26
C GLN A 206 18.55 5.77 17.17
N LEU A 207 18.46 6.37 15.98
CA LEU A 207 17.65 7.57 15.76
C LEU A 207 16.16 7.32 16.05
N LEU A 208 15.63 6.15 15.66
CA LEU A 208 14.25 5.76 15.96
C LEU A 208 14.04 5.63 17.47
N ALA A 209 14.94 4.96 18.20
CA ALA A 209 14.84 4.82 19.65
C ALA A 209 14.94 6.17 20.39
N GLU A 210 15.85 7.05 19.97
CA GLU A 210 15.95 8.42 20.51
C GLU A 210 14.66 9.22 20.26
N HIS A 211 14.11 9.12 19.04
CA HIS A 211 12.87 9.77 18.65
C HIS A 211 11.67 9.26 19.45
N GLU A 212 11.53 7.93 19.61
CA GLU A 212 10.43 7.33 20.38
C GLU A 212 10.44 7.80 21.83
N GLN A 213 11.63 7.88 22.45
CA GLN A 213 11.75 8.40 23.82
C GLN A 213 11.34 9.88 23.90
N PHE A 214 11.76 10.70 22.93
CA PHE A 214 11.37 12.11 22.85
C PHE A 214 9.87 12.30 22.60
N ALA A 215 9.29 11.53 21.67
CA ALA A 215 7.87 11.54 21.36
C ALA A 215 7.04 11.16 22.60
N LYS A 216 7.50 10.15 23.37
CA LYS A 216 6.85 9.75 24.62
C LYS A 216 6.86 10.86 25.67
N VAL A 217 7.97 11.60 25.81
CA VAL A 217 8.03 12.80 26.68
C VAL A 217 7.02 13.85 26.22
N CYS A 218 6.87 14.05 24.91
CA CYS A 218 5.92 15.01 24.38
C CYS A 218 4.46 14.59 24.63
N LEU A 219 4.12 13.34 24.32
CA LEU A 219 2.77 12.80 24.46
C LEU A 219 2.29 12.73 25.92
N ASN A 220 3.20 12.59 26.89
CA ASN A 220 2.84 12.68 28.31
C ASN A 220 2.21 14.04 28.68
N ASN A 221 2.55 15.12 27.98
CA ASN A 221 1.97 16.45 28.21
C ASN A 221 0.59 16.65 27.54
N GLU A 222 0.13 15.72 26.72
CA GLU A 222 -1.20 15.77 26.12
C GLU A 222 -2.31 15.90 27.18
N THR A 223 -2.14 15.20 28.31
CA THR A 223 -3.08 15.26 29.43
C THR A 223 -3.17 16.65 30.05
N VAL A 224 -2.06 17.39 30.10
CA VAL A 224 -2.01 18.76 30.62
C VAL A 224 -2.70 19.70 29.63
N ILE A 225 -2.40 19.58 28.33
CA ILE A 225 -3.05 20.36 27.28
C ILE A 225 -4.57 20.16 27.30
N ARG A 226 -5.03 18.91 27.38
CA ARG A 226 -6.47 18.58 27.45
C ARG A 226 -7.13 19.15 28.71
N ARG A 227 -6.45 19.11 29.85
CA ARG A 227 -6.95 19.74 31.09
C ARG A 227 -7.10 21.24 30.93
N THR A 228 -6.12 21.92 30.30
CA THR A 228 -6.20 23.35 30.02
C THR A 228 -7.36 23.67 29.07
N GLN A 229 -7.54 22.91 27.98
CA GLN A 229 -8.71 23.06 27.10
C GLN A 229 -10.03 22.96 27.88
N ASN A 230 -10.16 21.95 28.76
CA ASN A 230 -11.34 21.79 29.61
C ASN A 230 -11.56 22.96 30.60
N VAL A 231 -10.49 23.65 31.04
CA VAL A 231 -10.64 24.89 31.83
C VAL A 231 -11.27 25.98 30.96
N GLY A 232 -10.79 26.17 29.74
CA GLY A 232 -11.35 27.12 28.78
C GLY A 232 -12.83 26.86 28.49
N ASP A 233 -13.21 25.60 28.24
CA ASP A 233 -14.61 25.20 28.04
C ASP A 233 -15.51 25.55 29.23
N ARG A 234 -15.03 25.31 30.46
CA ARG A 234 -15.78 25.66 31.68
C ARG A 234 -15.94 27.17 31.85
N LEU A 235 -14.92 27.96 31.53
CA LEU A 235 -15.02 29.43 31.56
C LEU A 235 -16.04 29.92 30.51
N ILE A 236 -16.05 29.35 29.31
CA ILE A 236 -17.05 29.70 28.29
C ILE A 236 -18.46 29.32 28.75
N ALA A 237 -18.64 28.11 29.28
CA ALA A 237 -19.94 27.62 29.75
C ALA A 237 -20.52 28.44 30.92
N SER A 238 -19.66 29.09 31.73
CA SER A 238 -20.11 29.95 32.83
C SER A 238 -20.55 31.36 32.38
N GLY A 239 -20.52 31.67 31.07
CA GLY A 239 -20.90 32.99 30.55
C GLY A 239 -19.82 34.05 30.78
N HIS A 240 -18.54 33.66 30.73
CA HIS A 240 -17.40 34.55 30.95
C HIS A 240 -17.32 35.69 29.93
N TYR A 241 -17.07 36.92 30.39
CA TYR A 241 -17.13 38.11 29.52
C TYR A 241 -16.18 38.07 28.31
N ALA A 242 -15.02 37.43 28.47
CA ALA A 242 -13.98 37.31 27.46
C ALA A 242 -14.04 36.01 26.63
N THR A 243 -15.25 35.46 26.41
CA THR A 243 -15.46 34.19 25.69
C THR A 243 -14.66 34.10 24.37
N ASN A 244 -14.61 35.17 23.57
CA ASN A 244 -13.89 35.16 22.30
C ASN A 244 -12.36 35.06 22.47
N ALA A 245 -11.80 35.75 23.47
CA ALA A 245 -10.36 35.67 23.75
C ALA A 245 -9.97 34.27 24.23
N ILE A 246 -10.78 33.66 25.10
CA ILE A 246 -10.59 32.29 25.58
C ILE A 246 -10.59 31.31 24.41
N LYS A 247 -11.59 31.39 23.52
CA LYS A 247 -11.64 30.56 22.30
C LYS A 247 -10.42 30.75 21.41
N SER A 248 -9.97 32.00 21.21
CA SER A 248 -8.78 32.28 20.41
C SER A 248 -7.53 31.61 20.99
N GLN A 249 -7.36 31.67 22.31
CA GLN A 249 -6.22 31.06 22.99
C GLN A 249 -6.28 29.53 22.98
N MET A 250 -7.48 28.95 23.16
CA MET A 250 -7.73 27.52 23.02
C MET A 250 -7.37 26.99 21.63
N ASN A 251 -7.84 27.67 20.58
CA ASN A 251 -7.56 27.31 19.20
C ASN A 251 -6.06 27.38 18.93
N ARG A 252 -5.39 28.47 19.32
CA ARG A 252 -3.94 28.62 19.16
C ARG A 252 -3.17 27.48 19.81
N LEU A 253 -3.47 27.16 21.07
CA LEU A 253 -2.81 26.06 21.78
C LEU A 253 -3.06 24.71 21.08
N ASN A 254 -4.28 24.46 20.62
CA ASN A 254 -4.63 23.23 19.92
C ASN A 254 -3.90 23.12 18.56
N ASP A 255 -3.84 24.20 17.79
CA ASP A 255 -3.17 24.22 16.49
C ASP A 255 -1.67 23.96 16.64
N GLU A 256 -1.04 24.59 17.64
CA GLU A 256 0.35 24.34 17.99
C GLU A 256 0.59 22.88 18.40
N TRP A 257 -0.31 22.31 19.21
CA TRP A 257 -0.22 20.91 19.62
C TRP A 257 -0.34 19.96 18.43
N GLN A 258 -1.37 20.12 17.60
CA GLN A 258 -1.58 19.27 16.42
C GLN A 258 -0.43 19.36 15.43
N SER A 259 0.15 20.55 15.25
CA SER A 259 1.32 20.75 14.42
C SER A 259 2.54 19.97 14.95
N LEU A 260 2.80 19.99 16.26
CA LEU A 260 3.87 19.17 16.86
C LEU A 260 3.60 17.67 16.70
N THR A 261 2.38 17.20 16.97
CA THR A 261 2.04 15.77 16.85
C THR A 261 2.23 15.26 15.42
N ARG A 262 1.81 16.04 14.40
CA ARG A 262 2.04 15.68 12.99
C ARG A 262 3.52 15.52 12.65
N LEU A 263 4.38 16.41 13.18
CA LEU A 263 5.84 16.29 12.99
C LEU A 263 6.37 15.02 13.66
N LEU A 264 5.94 14.72 14.89
CA LEU A 264 6.36 13.51 15.60
C LEU A 264 5.96 12.24 14.84
N ASP A 265 4.71 12.15 14.39
CA ASP A 265 4.19 11.00 13.66
C ASP A 265 4.88 10.81 12.30
N ASN A 266 5.07 11.89 11.55
CA ASN A 266 5.76 11.84 10.27
C ASN A 266 7.21 11.35 10.43
N ARG A 267 7.93 11.88 11.42
CA ARG A 267 9.30 11.42 11.70
C ARG A 267 9.34 9.96 12.13
N THR A 268 8.38 9.47 12.92
CA THR A 268 8.27 8.03 13.24
C THR A 268 8.17 7.21 11.96
N ASN A 269 7.26 7.56 11.06
CA ASN A 269 7.07 6.83 9.80
C ASN A 269 8.34 6.82 8.93
N ILE A 270 9.00 7.97 8.79
CA ILE A 270 10.24 8.09 8.00
C ILE A 270 11.37 7.24 8.61
N LEU A 271 11.57 7.30 9.94
CA LEU A 271 12.64 6.54 10.60
C LEU A 271 12.36 5.03 10.59
N THR A 272 11.11 4.61 10.77
CA THR A 272 10.72 3.20 10.65
C THR A 272 10.94 2.70 9.21
N ALA A 273 10.55 3.47 8.20
CA ALA A 273 10.79 3.11 6.80
C ALA A 273 12.29 3.04 6.49
N SER A 274 13.08 4.02 6.97
CA SER A 274 14.54 4.03 6.82
C SER A 274 15.20 2.80 7.44
N LEU A 275 14.81 2.43 8.67
CA LEU A 275 15.31 1.23 9.34
C LEU A 275 15.01 -0.03 8.53
N GLN A 276 13.78 -0.21 8.06
CA GLN A 276 13.39 -1.38 7.25
C GLN A 276 14.14 -1.44 5.92
N PHE A 277 14.31 -0.30 5.25
CA PHE A 277 15.10 -0.21 4.02
C PHE A 277 16.54 -0.65 4.26
N HIS A 278 17.20 -0.09 5.27
CA HIS A 278 18.59 -0.42 5.60
C HIS A 278 18.76 -1.88 5.99
N GLN A 279 17.85 -2.45 6.78
CA GLN A 279 17.86 -3.87 7.14
C GLN A 279 17.83 -4.78 5.90
N LYS A 280 16.89 -4.54 4.98
CA LYS A 280 16.77 -5.34 3.76
C LYS A 280 17.96 -5.12 2.80
N ALA A 281 18.47 -3.89 2.73
CA ALA A 281 19.64 -3.56 1.93
C ALA A 281 20.90 -4.29 2.43
N ASP A 282 21.15 -4.26 3.74
CA ASP A 282 22.26 -4.98 4.37
C ASP A 282 22.12 -6.50 4.16
N GLU A 283 20.93 -7.05 4.37
CA GLU A 283 20.64 -8.48 4.12
C GLU A 283 20.92 -8.86 2.66
N TYR A 284 20.50 -8.05 1.70
CA TYR A 284 20.78 -8.27 0.28
C TYR A 284 22.28 -8.27 0.00
N LEU A 285 22.99 -7.23 0.45
CA LEU A 285 24.42 -7.05 0.17
C LEU A 285 25.27 -8.16 0.82
N VAL A 286 24.91 -8.64 2.01
CA VAL A 286 25.57 -9.78 2.67
C VAL A 286 25.41 -11.07 1.86
N GLN A 287 24.27 -11.25 1.16
CA GLN A 287 24.03 -12.45 0.34
C GLN A 287 24.68 -12.39 -1.05
N VAL A 288 25.02 -11.20 -1.55
CA VAL A 288 25.61 -11.03 -2.89
C VAL A 288 26.82 -11.93 -3.12
N PRO A 289 27.84 -12.05 -2.24
CA PRO A 289 28.97 -12.96 -2.45
C PRO A 289 28.54 -14.43 -2.61
N THR A 290 27.60 -14.89 -1.79
CA THR A 290 27.04 -16.25 -1.86
C THR A 290 26.32 -16.46 -3.20
N TRP A 291 25.50 -15.51 -3.63
CA TRP A 291 24.81 -15.59 -4.91
C TRP A 291 25.78 -15.51 -6.10
N LYS A 292 26.85 -14.70 -6.01
CA LYS A 292 27.91 -14.66 -7.03
C LYS A 292 28.56 -16.04 -7.16
N HIS A 293 28.90 -16.69 -6.04
CA HIS A 293 29.43 -18.05 -6.06
C HIS A 293 28.43 -19.07 -6.64
N LEU A 294 27.16 -19.02 -6.22
CA LEU A 294 26.11 -19.90 -6.74
C LEU A 294 25.86 -19.70 -8.24
N CYS A 295 25.97 -18.48 -8.76
CA CYS A 295 25.82 -18.21 -10.19
C CYS A 295 27.08 -18.61 -10.98
N SER A 296 28.27 -18.50 -10.37
CA SER A 296 29.56 -18.83 -11.00
C SER A 296 29.97 -20.29 -10.88
N LEU A 297 29.26 -21.12 -10.11
CA LEU A 297 29.49 -22.57 -10.04
C LEU A 297 29.29 -23.18 -11.43
N THR A 298 30.37 -23.27 -12.19
CA THR A 298 30.51 -24.15 -13.34
C THR A 298 30.83 -25.54 -12.77
N ASP A 299 29.83 -26.22 -12.23
CA ASP A 299 29.89 -27.67 -12.18
C ASP A 299 30.28 -28.14 -13.59
N ASP A 300 31.08 -29.20 -13.72
CA ASP A 300 31.39 -29.73 -15.05
C ASP A 300 30.12 -30.35 -15.65
N LEU A 301 29.27 -29.49 -16.22
CA LEU A 301 27.98 -29.82 -16.79
C LEU A 301 28.11 -30.90 -17.88
N THR A 302 29.31 -31.05 -18.44
CA THR A 302 29.61 -32.06 -19.47
C THR A 302 29.53 -33.49 -18.95
N THR A 303 29.57 -33.69 -17.63
CA THR A 303 29.48 -35.01 -16.97
C THR A 303 28.04 -35.43 -16.65
N ILE A 304 27.08 -34.50 -16.72
CA ILE A 304 25.69 -34.78 -16.35
C ILE A 304 24.96 -35.33 -17.58
N GLU A 305 24.56 -36.60 -17.52
CA GLU A 305 23.81 -37.29 -18.59
C GLU A 305 22.33 -37.49 -18.24
N SER A 306 21.92 -37.21 -17.00
CA SER A 306 20.52 -37.34 -16.59
C SER A 306 19.72 -36.08 -16.93
N MET A 307 18.69 -36.26 -17.76
CA MET A 307 17.71 -35.22 -18.12
C MET A 307 17.00 -34.66 -16.87
N GLU A 308 16.48 -35.53 -16.01
CA GLU A 308 15.79 -35.15 -14.77
C GLU A 308 16.68 -34.33 -13.84
N HIS A 309 17.98 -34.66 -13.76
CA HIS A 309 18.92 -33.87 -12.96
C HIS A 309 19.10 -32.45 -13.53
N LEU A 310 19.24 -32.31 -14.85
CA LEU A 310 19.39 -31.00 -15.51
C LEU A 310 18.13 -30.14 -15.37
N GLU A 311 16.94 -30.73 -15.48
CA GLU A 311 15.67 -30.03 -15.24
C GLU A 311 15.55 -29.53 -13.80
N ARG A 312 15.91 -30.37 -12.82
CA ARG A 312 15.95 -29.96 -11.41
C ARG A 312 16.94 -28.82 -11.17
N LEU A 313 18.14 -28.87 -11.77
CA LEU A 313 19.11 -27.77 -11.68
C LEU A 313 18.54 -26.49 -12.31
N LEU A 314 17.89 -26.57 -13.47
CA LEU A 314 17.26 -25.43 -14.12
C LEU A 314 16.17 -24.80 -13.25
N GLN A 315 15.36 -25.63 -12.58
CA GLN A 315 14.30 -25.16 -11.67
C GLN A 315 14.88 -24.52 -10.39
N GLN A 316 15.88 -25.16 -9.77
CA GLN A 316 16.56 -24.61 -8.59
C GLN A 316 17.20 -23.26 -8.90
N HIS A 317 17.87 -23.20 -10.04
CA HIS A 317 18.36 -21.97 -10.61
C HIS A 317 17.13 -21.01 -10.64
N PHE A 318 16.04 -21.32 -11.37
CA PHE A 318 14.98 -20.34 -11.68
C PHE A 318 14.42 -19.68 -10.41
N ASN A 319 14.13 -20.51 -9.41
CA ASN A 319 13.65 -20.07 -8.11
C ASN A 319 14.61 -19.09 -7.41
N LEU A 320 15.93 -19.30 -7.53
CA LEU A 320 16.93 -18.39 -6.97
C LEU A 320 16.85 -17.01 -7.64
N SER A 321 16.75 -16.95 -8.97
CA SER A 321 16.66 -15.69 -9.72
C SER A 321 15.41 -14.89 -9.39
N GLU A 322 14.28 -15.59 -9.26
CA GLU A 322 13.00 -14.96 -8.93
C GLU A 322 13.05 -14.41 -7.51
N ASN A 323 13.63 -15.17 -6.57
CA ASN A 323 13.81 -14.71 -5.21
C ASN A 323 14.70 -13.47 -5.11
N ILE A 324 15.86 -13.45 -5.80
CA ILE A 324 16.76 -12.29 -5.83
C ILE A 324 16.04 -11.07 -6.42
N SER A 325 15.33 -11.24 -7.53
CA SER A 325 14.59 -10.17 -8.22
C SER A 325 13.45 -9.61 -7.36
N ARG A 326 12.76 -10.47 -6.62
CA ARG A 326 11.71 -10.08 -5.67
C ARG A 326 12.27 -9.22 -4.54
N ILE A 327 13.39 -9.62 -3.93
CA ILE A 327 14.02 -8.86 -2.84
C ILE A 327 14.53 -7.51 -3.37
N TYR A 328 15.17 -7.50 -4.54
CA TYR A 328 15.60 -6.27 -5.23
C TYR A 328 14.44 -5.29 -5.43
N ALA A 329 13.32 -5.76 -5.99
CA ALA A 329 12.14 -4.92 -6.23
C ALA A 329 11.56 -4.34 -4.94
N GLN A 330 11.54 -5.13 -3.85
CA GLN A 330 11.09 -4.66 -2.53
C GLN A 330 11.97 -3.51 -2.02
N ILE A 331 13.30 -3.64 -2.09
CA ILE A 331 14.23 -2.60 -1.64
C ILE A 331 14.07 -1.31 -2.46
N CYS A 332 13.89 -1.43 -3.78
CA CYS A 332 13.63 -0.26 -4.63
C CYS A 332 12.31 0.44 -4.28
N ASN A 333 11.26 -0.32 -4.01
CA ASN A 333 9.97 0.24 -3.59
C ASN A 333 10.07 0.93 -2.23
N ASP A 334 10.78 0.33 -1.27
CA ASP A 334 11.00 0.92 0.06
C ASP A 334 11.82 2.22 -0.06
N GLY A 335 12.90 2.22 -0.84
CA GLY A 335 13.71 3.41 -1.10
C GLY A 335 12.90 4.54 -1.76
N LYS A 336 12.03 4.18 -2.72
CA LYS A 336 11.11 5.14 -3.35
C LYS A 336 10.10 5.70 -2.35
N ALA A 337 9.50 4.86 -1.50
CA ALA A 337 8.53 5.30 -0.50
C ALA A 337 9.14 6.32 0.48
N ILE A 338 10.39 6.11 0.89
CA ILE A 338 11.14 7.08 1.71
C ILE A 338 11.30 8.40 0.93
N ILE A 339 11.80 8.35 -0.30
CA ILE A 339 11.99 9.55 -1.14
C ILE A 339 10.69 10.34 -1.34
N ASP A 340 9.58 9.64 -1.59
CA ASP A 340 8.26 10.26 -1.76
C ASP A 340 7.78 10.94 -0.47
N SER A 341 8.01 10.31 0.70
CA SER A 341 7.65 10.87 2.02
C SER A 341 8.47 12.10 2.42
N VAL A 342 9.69 12.22 1.89
CA VAL A 342 10.57 13.37 2.13
C VAL A 342 10.50 14.43 1.02
N ALA A 343 9.66 14.23 0.01
CA ALA A 343 9.54 15.15 -1.10
C ALA A 343 8.91 16.49 -0.66
N PRO A 344 9.38 17.63 -1.19
CA PRO A 344 8.91 18.96 -0.78
C PRO A 344 7.39 19.15 -0.88
N SER A 345 6.75 18.51 -1.87
CA SER A 345 5.31 18.57 -2.11
C SER A 345 4.45 17.91 -1.02
N GLN A 346 5.03 17.02 -0.20
CA GLN A 346 4.33 16.35 0.90
C GLN A 346 4.61 17.01 2.26
N GLN A 347 5.57 17.95 2.33
CA GLN A 347 6.02 18.57 3.58
C GLN A 347 5.60 20.03 3.75
N THR A 348 4.73 20.57 2.88
CA THR A 348 4.19 21.93 3.01
C THR A 348 3.22 22.01 4.19
N THR A 349 3.78 22.20 5.37
CA THR A 349 3.11 22.86 6.49
C THR A 349 3.65 24.29 6.51
N ASN A 350 2.77 25.30 6.62
CA ASN A 350 3.04 26.71 6.30
C ASN A 350 4.23 27.38 7.04
N ASP A 351 4.93 26.71 7.94
CA ASP A 351 5.96 27.33 8.80
C ASP A 351 7.37 26.72 8.70
N TYR A 352 7.58 25.52 8.12
CA TYR A 352 8.90 24.88 8.12
C TYR A 352 9.20 24.09 6.85
N GLN A 353 10.29 24.45 6.15
CA GLN A 353 10.85 23.67 5.05
C GLN A 353 12.04 22.85 5.56
N PHE A 354 11.90 21.54 5.58
CA PHE A 354 12.97 20.62 5.99
C PHE A 354 13.75 20.11 4.78
N ASP A 355 15.08 20.14 4.84
CA ASP A 355 15.94 19.68 3.75
C ASP A 355 16.42 18.23 3.98
N PHE A 356 15.75 17.28 3.31
CA PHE A 356 16.09 15.86 3.34
C PHE A 356 17.07 15.43 2.23
N ARG A 357 17.67 16.36 1.47
CA ARG A 357 18.52 16.03 0.31
C ARG A 357 19.65 15.06 0.64
N ALA A 358 20.32 15.23 1.78
CA ALA A 358 21.41 14.36 2.19
C ALA A 358 20.94 12.90 2.40
N GLY A 359 19.82 12.71 3.12
CA GLY A 359 19.21 11.41 3.33
C GLY A 359 18.74 10.78 2.02
N ALA A 360 18.03 11.53 1.17
CA ALA A 360 17.56 11.05 -0.12
C ALA A 360 18.71 10.63 -1.06
N LYS A 361 19.80 11.40 -1.09
CA LYS A 361 21.02 11.05 -1.86
C LYS A 361 21.60 9.73 -1.37
N HIS A 362 21.71 9.54 -0.06
CA HIS A 362 22.25 8.33 0.53
C HIS A 362 21.41 7.08 0.20
N ILE A 363 20.07 7.17 0.29
CA ILE A 363 19.17 6.09 -0.13
C ILE A 363 19.39 5.74 -1.61
N LEU A 364 19.53 6.75 -2.48
CA LEU A 364 19.79 6.53 -3.90
C LEU A 364 21.15 5.86 -4.16
N GLU A 365 22.20 6.21 -3.41
CA GLU A 365 23.52 5.59 -3.52
C GLU A 365 23.46 4.08 -3.22
N ILE A 366 22.76 3.69 -2.15
CA ILE A 366 22.56 2.27 -1.80
C ILE A 366 21.74 1.55 -2.86
N VAL A 367 20.64 2.15 -3.34
CA VAL A 367 19.82 1.56 -4.42
C VAL A 367 20.65 1.37 -5.70
N GLN A 368 21.55 2.31 -6.02
CA GLN A 368 22.45 2.19 -7.16
C GLN A 368 23.48 1.07 -6.97
N GLU A 369 24.08 0.92 -5.79
CA GLU A 369 24.99 -0.18 -5.49
C GLU A 369 24.30 -1.55 -5.65
N ILE A 370 23.10 -1.67 -5.08
CA ILE A 370 22.27 -2.89 -5.19
C ILE A 370 21.92 -3.17 -6.66
N LEU A 371 21.54 -2.14 -7.43
CA LEU A 371 21.26 -2.28 -8.86
C LEU A 371 22.46 -2.80 -9.65
N VAL A 372 23.67 -2.30 -9.37
CA VAL A 372 24.90 -2.78 -10.02
C VAL A 372 25.13 -4.26 -9.73
N ASN A 373 25.00 -4.67 -8.46
CA ASN A 373 25.12 -6.08 -8.08
C ASN A 373 24.01 -6.95 -8.69
N HIS A 374 22.76 -6.44 -8.74
CA HIS A 374 21.63 -7.15 -9.35
C HIS A 374 21.85 -7.40 -10.84
N ARG A 375 22.28 -6.38 -11.61
CA ARG A 375 22.61 -6.54 -13.03
C ARG A 375 23.74 -7.54 -13.28
N TYR A 376 24.77 -7.54 -12.41
CA TYR A 376 25.84 -8.53 -12.50
C TYR A 376 25.31 -9.95 -12.29
N LEU A 377 24.50 -10.16 -11.25
CA LEU A 377 23.91 -11.45 -10.95
C LEU A 377 22.99 -11.92 -12.08
N ASP A 378 22.12 -11.04 -12.60
CA ASP A 378 21.24 -11.33 -13.72
C ASP A 378 22.00 -11.73 -14.99
N ALA A 379 23.14 -11.08 -15.28
CA ALA A 379 23.99 -11.47 -16.40
C ALA A 379 24.60 -12.88 -16.21
N LYS A 380 25.20 -13.16 -15.04
CA LYS A 380 25.79 -14.48 -14.74
C LYS A 380 24.75 -15.59 -14.70
N TRP A 381 23.59 -15.28 -14.14
CA TRP A 381 22.40 -16.10 -14.17
C TRP A 381 21.98 -16.46 -15.61
N ASN A 382 21.74 -15.47 -16.47
CA ASN A 382 21.29 -15.73 -17.84
C ASN A 382 22.31 -16.56 -18.62
N GLN A 383 23.60 -16.35 -18.36
CA GLN A 383 24.68 -17.16 -18.91
C GLN A 383 24.58 -18.63 -18.46
N ARG A 384 24.49 -18.91 -17.15
CA ARG A 384 24.39 -20.30 -16.63
C ARG A 384 23.10 -20.99 -17.10
N LYS A 385 21.98 -20.27 -17.18
CA LYS A 385 20.72 -20.78 -17.72
C LYS A 385 20.89 -21.28 -19.16
N GLY A 386 21.57 -20.51 -20.00
CA GLY A 386 21.89 -20.90 -21.37
C GLY A 386 22.66 -22.22 -21.44
N TYR A 387 23.71 -22.39 -20.62
CA TYR A 387 24.48 -23.64 -20.59
C TYR A 387 23.68 -24.85 -20.13
N LEU A 388 22.86 -24.69 -19.07
CA LEU A 388 21.99 -25.77 -18.60
C LEU A 388 21.00 -26.21 -19.69
N GLN A 389 20.39 -25.25 -20.39
CA GLN A 389 19.45 -25.54 -21.49
C GLN A 389 20.15 -26.21 -22.68
N GLN A 390 21.34 -25.75 -23.06
CA GLN A 390 22.13 -26.41 -24.11
C GLN A 390 22.48 -27.85 -23.74
N ARG A 391 22.91 -28.08 -22.49
CA ARG A 391 23.26 -29.42 -22.02
C ARG A 391 22.04 -30.34 -21.97
N LEU A 392 20.90 -29.83 -21.48
CA LEU A 392 19.64 -30.56 -21.48
C LEU A 392 19.23 -30.97 -22.90
N SER A 393 19.32 -30.03 -23.84
CA SER A 393 19.02 -30.28 -25.25
C SER A 393 19.96 -31.33 -25.86
N PHE A 394 21.26 -31.26 -25.54
CA PHE A 394 22.23 -32.27 -25.96
C PHE A 394 21.90 -33.67 -25.43
N VAL A 395 21.58 -33.79 -24.14
CA VAL A 395 21.21 -35.07 -23.53
C VAL A 395 19.93 -35.63 -24.12
N ALA A 396 18.92 -34.77 -24.37
CA ALA A 396 17.69 -35.15 -25.06
C ALA A 396 17.99 -35.74 -26.44
N PHE A 397 18.76 -34.99 -27.24
CA PHE A 397 19.20 -35.42 -28.57
C PHE A 397 19.96 -36.75 -28.53
N ALA A 398 20.93 -36.91 -27.62
CA ALA A 398 21.71 -38.14 -27.50
C ALA A 398 20.83 -39.35 -27.14
N ASN A 399 19.85 -39.17 -26.24
CA ASN A 399 18.89 -40.21 -25.90
C ASN A 399 18.02 -40.60 -27.10
N ASP A 400 17.57 -39.63 -27.90
CA ASP A 400 16.74 -39.88 -29.08
C ASP A 400 17.53 -40.59 -30.19
N VAL A 401 18.79 -40.19 -30.41
CA VAL A 401 19.70 -40.90 -31.32
C VAL A 401 19.88 -42.35 -30.86
N GLN A 402 20.14 -42.56 -29.57
CA GLN A 402 20.32 -43.90 -29.01
C GLN A 402 19.06 -44.76 -29.16
N GLN A 403 17.86 -44.19 -29.01
CA GLN A 403 16.60 -44.92 -29.25
C GLN A 403 16.49 -45.44 -30.69
N ILE A 404 16.90 -44.63 -31.68
CA ILE A 404 16.91 -45.07 -33.09
C ILE A 404 17.96 -46.16 -33.31
N LEU A 405 19.18 -45.99 -32.80
CA LEU A 405 20.24 -46.98 -32.93
C LEU A 405 19.85 -48.33 -32.29
N ASP A 406 19.26 -48.29 -31.09
CA ASP A 406 18.71 -49.46 -30.40
C ASP A 406 17.59 -50.12 -31.21
N TRP A 407 16.74 -49.33 -31.88
CA TRP A 407 15.69 -49.86 -32.74
C TRP A 407 16.29 -50.56 -33.96
N ILE A 408 17.28 -49.95 -34.62
CA ILE A 408 18.00 -50.54 -35.76
C ILE A 408 18.63 -51.87 -35.32
N GLU A 409 19.30 -51.93 -34.18
CA GLU A 409 19.96 -53.16 -33.73
C GLU A 409 18.95 -54.24 -33.28
N LYS A 410 18.02 -53.90 -32.40
CA LYS A 410 17.13 -54.89 -31.74
C LYS A 410 15.98 -55.34 -32.63
N HIS A 411 15.48 -54.49 -33.51
CA HIS A 411 14.33 -54.78 -34.37
C HIS A 411 14.76 -54.90 -35.83
N GLY A 412 15.52 -53.92 -36.32
CA GLY A 412 15.94 -53.85 -37.72
C GLY A 412 16.84 -55.02 -38.13
N ASP A 413 18.02 -55.09 -37.52
CA ASP A 413 19.05 -56.09 -37.80
C ASP A 413 18.57 -57.49 -37.42
N ALA A 414 17.86 -57.64 -36.30
CA ALA A 414 17.25 -58.89 -35.89
C ALA A 414 16.24 -59.42 -36.94
N PHE A 415 15.40 -58.53 -37.51
CA PHE A 415 14.50 -58.90 -38.59
C PHE A 415 15.27 -59.32 -39.84
N LEU A 416 16.27 -58.55 -40.27
CA LEU A 416 17.07 -58.86 -41.44
C LEU A 416 17.81 -60.19 -41.27
N GLN A 417 18.49 -60.42 -40.14
CA GLN A 417 19.23 -61.66 -39.87
C GLN A 417 18.31 -62.88 -39.85
N LYS A 418 17.18 -62.80 -39.13
CA LYS A 418 16.21 -63.90 -39.05
C LYS A 418 15.67 -64.26 -40.44
N ASN A 419 15.31 -63.27 -41.24
CA ASN A 419 14.74 -63.51 -42.57
C ASN A 419 15.81 -63.80 -43.64
N LEU A 420 17.08 -63.48 -43.40
CA LEU A 420 18.22 -63.95 -44.22
C LEU A 420 18.43 -65.45 -44.01
N ALA A 421 18.35 -65.92 -42.76
CA ALA A 421 18.51 -67.34 -42.40
C ALA A 421 17.38 -68.23 -42.93
N VAL A 422 16.16 -67.69 -43.08
CA VAL A 422 15.03 -68.38 -43.75
C VAL A 422 15.29 -68.56 -45.26
N GLY A 423 16.20 -67.76 -45.83
CA GLY A 423 16.58 -67.77 -47.25
C GLY A 423 15.58 -67.04 -48.14
N ILE A 424 15.68 -67.33 -49.45
CA ILE A 424 14.71 -66.92 -50.46
C ILE A 424 13.54 -67.91 -50.50
N GLY A 425 12.36 -67.48 -50.97
CA GLY A 425 11.20 -68.36 -51.07
C GLY A 425 11.48 -69.55 -52.00
N LYS A 426 11.16 -70.78 -51.57
CA LYS A 426 11.35 -72.00 -52.38
C LYS A 426 10.17 -72.33 -53.28
N SER A 427 9.08 -71.58 -53.18
CA SER A 427 7.90 -71.67 -54.02
C SER A 427 7.25 -70.31 -54.14
N LEU A 428 6.41 -70.10 -55.15
CA LEU A 428 5.69 -68.84 -55.33
C LEU A 428 4.90 -68.42 -54.09
N ARG A 429 4.25 -69.38 -53.42
CA ARG A 429 3.50 -69.13 -52.17
C ARG A 429 4.41 -68.62 -51.05
N GLN A 430 5.62 -69.17 -50.93
CA GLN A 430 6.59 -68.73 -49.92
C GLN A 430 7.22 -67.38 -50.30
N ALA A 431 7.50 -67.15 -51.58
CA ALA A 431 7.98 -65.87 -52.12
C ALA A 431 7.00 -64.73 -51.81
N LYS A 432 5.72 -64.90 -52.18
CA LYS A 432 4.62 -63.95 -51.88
C LYS A 432 4.50 -63.65 -50.38
N LYS A 433 4.72 -64.65 -49.52
CA LYS A 433 4.68 -64.46 -48.05
C LYS A 433 5.85 -63.62 -47.55
N LEU A 434 7.07 -63.91 -48.01
CA LEU A 434 8.27 -63.18 -47.59
C LEU A 434 8.28 -61.75 -48.11
N ASP A 435 7.82 -61.53 -49.34
CA ASP A 435 7.59 -60.20 -49.92
C ASP A 435 6.62 -59.36 -49.09
N LYS A 436 5.44 -59.92 -48.76
CA LYS A 436 4.46 -59.25 -47.92
C LYS A 436 5.03 -58.88 -46.55
N MET A 437 5.72 -59.81 -45.89
CA MET A 437 6.35 -59.56 -44.59
C MET A 437 7.41 -58.45 -44.65
N HIS A 438 8.16 -58.37 -45.75
CA HIS A 438 9.17 -57.31 -45.95
C HIS A 438 8.52 -55.97 -46.26
N THR A 439 7.42 -55.95 -47.02
CA THR A 439 6.62 -54.75 -47.27
C THR A 439 6.04 -54.16 -45.99
N ASP A 440 5.50 -55.00 -45.10
CA ASP A 440 5.01 -54.57 -43.78
C ASP A 440 6.15 -53.99 -42.92
N PHE A 441 7.34 -54.56 -43.02
CA PHE A 441 8.54 -54.08 -42.31
C PHE A 441 9.06 -52.74 -42.86
N GLU A 442 9.05 -52.53 -44.18
CA GLU A 442 9.42 -51.25 -44.80
C GLU A 442 8.52 -50.09 -44.35
N MET A 443 7.22 -50.36 -44.16
CA MET A 443 6.31 -49.36 -43.58
C MET A 443 6.74 -48.94 -42.17
N ALA A 444 7.21 -49.88 -41.35
CA ALA A 444 7.73 -49.58 -40.02
C ALA A 444 9.04 -48.77 -40.07
N ILE A 445 9.92 -49.03 -41.05
CA ILE A 445 11.18 -48.31 -41.24
C ILE A 445 10.96 -46.86 -41.66
N LYS A 446 9.94 -46.59 -42.49
CA LYS A 446 9.68 -45.24 -43.01
C LYS A 446 9.54 -44.19 -41.90
N ASN A 447 8.88 -44.55 -40.80
CA ASN A 447 8.75 -43.69 -39.63
C ASN A 447 10.09 -43.45 -38.94
N THR A 448 10.89 -44.50 -38.73
CA THR A 448 12.23 -44.41 -38.16
C THR A 448 13.16 -43.55 -39.01
N LYS A 449 13.08 -43.67 -40.34
CA LYS A 449 13.87 -42.86 -41.30
C LYS A 449 13.54 -41.39 -41.19
N THR A 450 12.25 -41.05 -41.20
CA THR A 450 11.79 -39.67 -41.03
C THR A 450 12.26 -39.10 -39.68
N ASN A 451 12.22 -39.91 -38.62
CA ASN A 451 12.70 -39.48 -37.31
C ASN A 451 14.23 -39.23 -37.30
N ALA A 452 15.01 -40.10 -37.94
CA ALA A 452 16.45 -39.91 -38.06
C ALA A 452 16.82 -38.65 -38.85
N GLU A 453 16.13 -38.40 -39.97
CA GLU A 453 16.28 -37.17 -40.76
C GLU A 453 15.98 -35.92 -39.93
N ASN A 454 14.90 -35.94 -39.15
CA ASN A 454 14.54 -34.84 -38.24
C ASN A 454 15.60 -34.62 -37.15
N LEU A 455 16.15 -35.68 -36.56
CA LEU A 455 17.22 -35.57 -35.56
C LEU A 455 18.51 -35.00 -36.17
N ILE A 456 18.88 -35.41 -37.39
CA ILE A 456 20.04 -34.86 -38.09
C ILE A 456 19.84 -33.35 -38.34
N ALA A 457 18.66 -32.95 -38.82
CA ALA A 457 18.33 -31.53 -38.98
C ALA A 457 18.32 -30.77 -37.64
N ALA A 458 17.86 -31.40 -36.55
CA ALA A 458 17.92 -30.83 -35.21
C ALA A 458 19.37 -30.62 -34.74
N ALA A 459 20.27 -31.54 -35.05
CA ALA A 459 21.69 -31.42 -34.74
C ALA A 459 22.34 -30.19 -35.41
N ASP A 460 22.01 -29.94 -36.69
CA ASP A 460 22.47 -28.74 -37.41
C ASP A 460 21.93 -27.46 -36.79
N ASN A 461 20.66 -27.43 -36.39
CA ASN A 461 20.06 -26.28 -35.71
C ASN A 461 20.75 -26.02 -34.36
N MET A 462 20.93 -27.07 -33.54
CA MET A 462 21.62 -26.96 -32.24
C MET A 462 23.06 -26.47 -32.38
N TYR A 463 23.76 -26.91 -33.43
CA TYR A 463 25.10 -26.41 -33.74
C TYR A 463 25.10 -24.92 -34.06
N ASN A 464 24.20 -24.49 -34.95
CA ASN A 464 24.09 -23.10 -35.39
C ASN A 464 23.71 -22.18 -34.21
N GLU A 465 22.81 -22.61 -33.34
CA GLU A 465 22.43 -21.89 -32.13
C GLU A 465 23.62 -21.71 -31.17
N GLN A 466 24.39 -22.78 -30.93
CA GLN A 466 25.60 -22.69 -30.08
C GLN A 466 26.66 -21.77 -30.68
N LEU A 467 26.81 -21.76 -32.02
CA LEU A 467 27.71 -20.85 -32.72
C LEU A 467 27.27 -19.39 -32.62
N GLN A 468 25.98 -19.11 -32.74
CA GLN A 468 25.43 -17.75 -32.56
C GLN A 468 25.62 -17.25 -31.13
N GLN A 469 25.35 -18.08 -30.13
CA GLN A 469 25.54 -17.72 -28.73
C GLN A 469 27.02 -17.46 -28.40
N GLN A 470 27.96 -18.25 -28.94
CA GLN A 470 29.40 -17.99 -28.80
C GLN A 470 29.79 -16.62 -29.38
N LYS A 471 29.30 -16.30 -30.59
CA LYS A 471 29.55 -14.98 -31.21
C LYS A 471 28.99 -13.84 -30.37
N GLN A 472 27.78 -14.00 -29.81
CA GLN A 472 27.17 -12.98 -28.96
C GLN A 472 27.96 -12.77 -27.66
N SER A 473 28.46 -13.84 -27.03
CA SER A 473 29.32 -13.75 -25.85
C SER A 473 30.63 -13.02 -26.15
N GLN A 474 31.28 -13.31 -27.28
CA GLN A 474 32.52 -12.63 -27.69
C GLN A 474 32.31 -11.14 -27.98
N ILE A 475 31.18 -10.76 -28.59
CA ILE A 475 30.81 -9.35 -28.81
C ILE A 475 30.61 -8.63 -27.47
N ASN A 476 29.93 -9.26 -26.52
CA ASN A 476 29.69 -8.69 -25.21
C ASN A 476 30.98 -8.53 -24.39
N SER A 477 31.92 -9.48 -24.47
CA SER A 477 33.24 -9.36 -23.80
C SER A 477 34.13 -8.29 -24.44
N ASN A 478 34.10 -8.13 -25.76
CA ASN A 478 34.84 -7.06 -26.44
C ASN A 478 34.32 -5.65 -26.10
N ASN A 479 33.01 -5.50 -25.90
CA ASN A 479 32.43 -4.22 -25.46
C ASN A 479 32.78 -3.88 -23.99
N ASN A 480 32.96 -4.88 -23.13
CA ASN A 480 33.36 -4.69 -21.73
C ASN A 480 34.87 -4.41 -21.54
N ASN A 481 35.74 -4.99 -22.39
CA ASN A 481 37.19 -4.78 -22.31
C ASN A 481 37.64 -3.35 -22.67
N ASN A 482 36.80 -2.56 -23.35
CA ASN A 482 37.09 -1.13 -23.58
C ASN A 482 36.98 -0.26 -22.31
N ASN A 483 36.50 -0.80 -21.18
CA ASN A 483 36.25 -0.03 -19.95
C ASN A 483 36.98 -0.53 -18.68
N ASN A 484 37.70 -1.65 -18.66
CA ASN A 484 38.44 -2.08 -17.46
C ASN A 484 39.66 -2.95 -17.79
N ASN A 485 40.85 -2.46 -17.44
CA ASN A 485 42.15 -3.06 -17.72
C ASN A 485 42.65 -4.11 -16.70
N ASN A 486 41.78 -4.64 -15.84
CA ASN A 486 42.16 -5.64 -14.84
C ASN A 486 41.11 -6.75 -14.74
N ASN A 487 41.40 -7.94 -15.26
CA ASN A 487 40.96 -9.23 -14.68
C ASN A 487 41.49 -10.44 -15.47
N ASN A 488 42.63 -11.00 -15.04
CA ASN A 488 43.15 -12.27 -15.57
C ASN A 488 42.23 -13.47 -15.26
N ASN A 489 41.36 -13.40 -14.24
CA ASN A 489 40.42 -14.49 -13.88
C ASN A 489 39.20 -14.60 -14.81
N GLN A 490 38.71 -13.50 -15.38
CA GLN A 490 37.58 -13.54 -16.34
C GLN A 490 37.99 -14.21 -17.64
N LYS A 491 39.23 -13.97 -18.08
CA LYS A 491 39.79 -14.57 -19.30
C LYS A 491 39.93 -16.09 -19.19
N SER A 492 40.33 -16.60 -18.02
CA SER A 492 40.41 -18.05 -17.77
C SER A 492 39.04 -18.74 -17.70
N GLU A 493 38.01 -18.07 -17.17
CA GLU A 493 36.64 -18.59 -17.19
C GLU A 493 36.09 -18.65 -18.62
N GLU A 494 36.28 -17.58 -19.40
CA GLU A 494 35.86 -17.51 -20.82
C GLU A 494 36.54 -18.59 -21.66
N ASP A 495 37.86 -18.76 -21.52
CA ASP A 495 38.63 -19.78 -22.26
C ASP A 495 38.19 -21.22 -21.93
N ASN A 496 37.79 -21.48 -20.68
CA ASN A 496 37.32 -22.80 -20.27
C ASN A 496 35.90 -23.07 -20.82
N THR A 497 35.08 -22.02 -20.88
CA THR A 497 33.71 -22.07 -21.38
C THR A 497 33.66 -22.28 -22.88
N ASP A 498 34.53 -21.59 -23.64
CA ASP A 498 34.68 -21.79 -25.09
C ASP A 498 35.18 -23.20 -25.42
N LYS A 499 36.04 -23.78 -24.59
CA LYS A 499 36.46 -25.19 -24.72
C LYS A 499 35.30 -26.16 -24.51
N GLN A 500 34.47 -25.95 -23.48
CA GLN A 500 33.32 -26.82 -23.21
C GLN A 500 32.26 -26.74 -24.33
N LEU A 501 31.97 -25.54 -24.82
CA LEU A 501 31.10 -25.33 -25.98
C LEU A 501 31.63 -26.04 -27.23
N ASN A 502 32.93 -25.91 -27.51
CA ASN A 502 33.57 -26.60 -28.63
C ASN A 502 33.46 -28.12 -28.52
N GLN A 503 33.70 -28.67 -27.34
CA GLN A 503 33.58 -30.11 -27.09
C GLN A 503 32.13 -30.60 -27.25
N GLY A 504 31.15 -29.82 -26.78
CA GLY A 504 29.73 -30.13 -26.97
C GLY A 504 29.34 -30.20 -28.45
N ARG A 505 29.77 -29.22 -29.25
CA ARG A 505 29.52 -29.19 -30.71
C ARG A 505 30.10 -30.40 -31.43
N THR A 506 31.35 -30.76 -31.10
CA THR A 506 31.98 -31.94 -31.70
C THR A 506 31.21 -33.21 -31.40
N LYS A 507 30.71 -33.37 -30.17
CA LYS A 507 29.90 -34.53 -29.78
C LYS A 507 28.55 -34.58 -30.51
N ILE A 508 27.88 -33.44 -30.73
CA ILE A 508 26.63 -33.36 -31.51
C ILE A 508 26.86 -33.89 -32.92
N TYR A 509 27.90 -33.39 -33.60
CA TYR A 509 28.21 -33.84 -34.96
C TYR A 509 28.61 -35.31 -35.03
N GLN A 510 29.39 -35.80 -34.06
CA GLN A 510 29.77 -37.21 -34.00
C GLN A 510 28.53 -38.11 -33.93
N LEU A 511 27.60 -37.81 -33.00
CA LEU A 511 26.35 -38.57 -32.86
C LEU A 511 25.46 -38.49 -34.11
N ALA A 512 25.31 -37.30 -34.70
CA ALA A 512 24.52 -37.13 -35.91
C ALA A 512 25.11 -37.91 -37.10
N HIS A 513 26.43 -37.85 -37.27
CA HIS A 513 27.12 -38.57 -38.35
C HIS A 513 27.10 -40.08 -38.15
N ASP A 514 27.24 -40.55 -36.90
CA ASP A 514 27.11 -41.96 -36.57
C ASP A 514 25.69 -42.48 -36.85
N LEU A 515 24.66 -41.71 -36.49
CA LEU A 515 23.26 -42.02 -36.84
C LEU A 515 23.06 -42.08 -38.35
N GLU A 516 23.53 -41.07 -39.08
CA GLU A 516 23.41 -40.99 -40.54
C GLU A 516 24.06 -42.21 -41.21
N ARG A 517 25.30 -42.55 -40.80
CA ARG A 517 26.02 -43.71 -41.30
C ARG A 517 25.27 -45.01 -41.02
N ARG A 518 24.85 -45.25 -39.78
CA ARG A 518 24.15 -46.49 -39.39
C ARG A 518 22.80 -46.62 -40.08
N MET A 519 22.08 -45.51 -40.24
CA MET A 519 20.80 -45.48 -40.96
C MET A 519 21.00 -45.79 -42.44
N ARG A 520 22.02 -45.23 -43.08
CA ARG A 520 22.36 -45.49 -44.49
C ARG A 520 22.73 -46.95 -44.73
N GLU A 521 23.62 -47.51 -43.92
CA GLU A 521 24.01 -48.94 -43.99
C GLU A 521 22.81 -49.88 -43.77
N PHE A 522 21.88 -49.49 -42.90
CA PHE A 522 20.64 -50.26 -42.69
C PHE A 522 19.70 -50.15 -43.90
N ASP A 523 19.48 -48.95 -44.44
CA ASP A 523 18.63 -48.69 -45.61
C ASP A 523 19.13 -49.45 -46.85
N GLU A 524 20.45 -49.46 -47.09
CA GLU A 524 21.07 -50.23 -48.18
C GLU A 524 20.83 -51.74 -48.06
N ARG A 525 20.89 -52.29 -46.84
CA ARG A 525 20.62 -53.72 -46.60
C ARG A 525 19.14 -54.05 -46.79
N VAL A 526 18.24 -53.17 -46.37
CA VAL A 526 16.80 -53.31 -46.61
C VAL A 526 16.50 -53.28 -48.11
N ALA A 527 17.07 -52.31 -48.84
CA ALA A 527 16.90 -52.18 -50.28
C ALA A 527 17.47 -53.38 -51.06
N ARG A 528 18.65 -53.88 -50.66
CA ARG A 528 19.23 -55.09 -51.24
C ARG A 528 18.32 -56.29 -51.04
N ARG A 529 17.75 -56.46 -49.85
CA ARG A 529 16.80 -57.56 -49.59
C ARG A 529 15.53 -57.42 -50.41
N ARG A 530 14.97 -56.21 -50.53
CA ARG A 530 13.81 -55.91 -51.38
C ARG A 530 14.06 -56.35 -52.82
N TYR A 531 15.16 -55.92 -53.42
CA TYR A 531 15.55 -56.32 -54.78
C TYR A 531 15.57 -57.84 -54.97
N ILE A 532 16.15 -58.57 -54.02
CA ILE A 532 16.21 -60.04 -54.09
C ILE A 532 14.84 -60.70 -53.92
N LEU A 533 13.97 -60.14 -53.07
CA LEU A 533 12.61 -60.65 -52.92
C LEU A 533 11.77 -60.41 -54.19
N ASP A 534 11.96 -59.26 -54.85
CA ASP A 534 11.29 -58.93 -56.11
C ASP A 534 11.75 -59.90 -57.22
N VAL A 535 13.06 -60.14 -57.36
CA VAL A 535 13.61 -61.13 -58.31
C VAL A 535 13.12 -62.55 -57.97
N ASN A 536 13.04 -62.92 -56.69
CA ASN A 536 12.53 -64.24 -56.28
C ASN A 536 11.05 -64.40 -56.61
N LEU A 537 10.26 -63.36 -56.42
CA LEU A 537 8.84 -63.35 -56.74
C LEU A 537 8.63 -63.47 -58.25
N ASN A 538 9.38 -62.71 -59.05
CA ASN A 538 9.34 -62.77 -60.51
C ASN A 538 9.76 -64.15 -61.02
N PHE A 539 10.89 -64.69 -60.55
CA PHE A 539 11.38 -66.02 -60.94
C PHE A 539 10.32 -67.10 -60.75
N HIS A 540 9.70 -67.16 -59.56
CA HIS A 540 8.66 -68.16 -59.29
C HIS A 540 7.37 -67.88 -60.06
N THR A 541 7.05 -66.62 -60.36
CA THR A 541 5.86 -66.25 -61.16
C THR A 541 6.07 -66.67 -62.62
N HIS A 542 7.18 -66.29 -63.23
CA HIS A 542 7.55 -66.67 -64.58
C HIS A 542 7.72 -68.19 -64.73
N CYS A 543 8.28 -68.89 -63.74
CA CYS A 543 8.35 -70.35 -63.77
C CYS A 543 6.96 -71.02 -63.73
N GLU A 544 6.02 -70.50 -62.95
CA GLU A 544 4.64 -71.02 -62.90
C GLU A 544 3.92 -70.71 -64.22
N GLU A 545 3.99 -69.48 -64.73
CA GLU A 545 3.41 -69.08 -66.01
C GLU A 545 3.97 -69.90 -67.18
N TYR A 546 5.29 -70.13 -67.21
CA TYR A 546 5.94 -70.97 -68.21
C TYR A 546 5.53 -72.44 -68.09
N SER A 547 5.39 -72.96 -66.87
CA SER A 547 4.93 -74.33 -66.63
C SER A 547 3.46 -74.52 -67.01
N ASP A 548 2.60 -73.53 -66.70
CA ASP A 548 1.19 -73.52 -67.09
C ASP A 548 1.03 -73.41 -68.61
N TRP A 549 1.84 -72.57 -69.26
CA TRP A 549 1.90 -72.48 -70.72
C TRP A 549 2.35 -73.81 -71.33
N LEU A 550 3.43 -74.44 -70.83
CA LEU A 550 3.87 -75.76 -71.28
C LEU A 550 2.78 -76.82 -71.10
N ALA A 551 2.11 -76.86 -69.95
CA ALA A 551 1.02 -77.79 -69.69
C ALA A 551 -0.17 -77.56 -70.63
N GLN A 552 -0.47 -76.30 -70.98
CA GLN A 552 -1.49 -75.97 -71.97
C GLN A 552 -1.10 -76.46 -73.37
N VAL A 553 0.17 -76.29 -73.77
CA VAL A 553 0.70 -76.82 -75.03
C VAL A 553 0.63 -78.36 -75.06
N GLU A 554 1.03 -79.04 -73.98
CA GLU A 554 0.93 -80.50 -73.85
C GLU A 554 -0.53 -81.01 -73.87
N LEU A 555 -1.45 -80.26 -73.24
CA LEU A 555 -2.88 -80.57 -73.27
C LEU A 555 -3.46 -80.45 -74.68
N VAL A 556 -3.10 -79.39 -75.41
CA VAL A 556 -3.50 -79.20 -76.81
C VAL A 556 -2.94 -80.34 -77.68
N TRP A 557 -1.71 -80.79 -77.44
CA TRP A 557 -1.10 -81.93 -78.15
C TRP A 557 -1.79 -83.27 -77.85
N SER A 558 -2.11 -83.53 -76.58
CA SER A 558 -2.71 -84.81 -76.15
C SER A 558 -4.19 -84.95 -76.54
N THR A 559 -4.94 -83.85 -76.55
CA THR A 559 -6.36 -83.83 -76.96
C THR A 559 -6.55 -84.01 -78.47
N THR A 560 -5.59 -83.55 -79.28
CA THR A 560 -5.60 -83.71 -80.74
C THR A 560 -5.05 -85.08 -81.19
N GLY A 561 -4.17 -85.70 -80.41
CA GLY A 561 -3.61 -87.03 -80.71
C GLY A 561 -4.53 -88.24 -80.41
N SER A 562 -5.65 -88.06 -79.70
CA SER A 562 -6.58 -89.14 -79.33
C SER A 562 -7.93 -89.12 -80.08
N GLY A 563 -8.04 -88.34 -81.15
CA GLY A 563 -9.17 -88.39 -82.07
C GLY A 563 -9.11 -89.62 -82.97
N GLY A 564 -9.48 -90.80 -82.44
CA GLY A 564 -9.79 -91.96 -83.26
C GLY A 564 -11.14 -91.76 -83.96
N GLY A 565 -11.12 -91.48 -85.27
CA GLY A 565 -12.32 -91.40 -86.09
C GLY A 565 -12.00 -91.35 -87.58
N ASP A 566 -12.27 -92.47 -88.27
CA ASP A 566 -12.45 -92.74 -89.70
C ASP A 566 -11.62 -91.97 -90.77
N ASP A 567 -10.97 -92.76 -91.64
CA ASP A 567 -9.96 -92.46 -92.68
C ASP A 567 -10.34 -91.41 -93.79
N ASP A 568 -11.39 -90.61 -93.64
CA ASP A 568 -11.88 -89.73 -94.72
C ASP A 568 -11.66 -88.21 -94.52
N ASP A 569 -11.08 -87.74 -93.39
CA ASP A 569 -10.81 -86.31 -93.15
C ASP A 569 -9.32 -85.96 -92.95
N HIS A 570 -8.44 -86.56 -93.75
CA HIS A 570 -6.99 -86.29 -93.72
C HIS A 570 -6.62 -84.82 -93.99
N GLU A 571 -7.41 -84.08 -94.77
CA GLU A 571 -7.15 -82.67 -95.10
C GLU A 571 -7.42 -81.75 -93.91
N MET A 572 -8.49 -81.98 -93.15
CA MET A 572 -8.83 -81.20 -91.94
C MET A 572 -7.83 -81.45 -90.80
N ILE A 573 -7.36 -82.68 -90.62
CA ILE A 573 -6.31 -83.01 -89.65
C ILE A 573 -5.00 -82.32 -90.04
N ALA A 574 -4.63 -82.32 -91.33
CA ALA A 574 -3.43 -81.64 -91.82
C ALA A 574 -3.51 -80.12 -91.64
N THR A 575 -4.63 -79.48 -91.98
CA THR A 575 -4.82 -78.03 -91.79
C THR A 575 -4.79 -77.65 -90.31
N ASN A 576 -5.42 -78.45 -89.43
CA ASN A 576 -5.38 -78.21 -87.98
C ASN A 576 -3.97 -78.40 -87.40
N CYS A 577 -3.19 -79.35 -87.93
CA CYS A 577 -1.77 -79.49 -87.59
C CYS A 577 -0.89 -78.35 -88.10
N GLU A 578 -1.18 -77.80 -89.30
CA GLU A 578 -0.46 -76.64 -89.87
C GLU A 578 -0.74 -75.35 -89.09
N GLU A 579 -2.01 -75.06 -88.76
CA GLU A 579 -2.39 -73.90 -87.93
C GLU A 579 -1.76 -73.97 -86.52
N MET A 580 -1.67 -75.17 -85.94
CA MET A 580 -0.97 -75.38 -84.66
C MET A 580 0.54 -75.18 -84.75
N LEU A 581 1.16 -75.61 -85.85
CA LEU A 581 2.59 -75.39 -86.12
C LEU A 581 2.89 -73.90 -86.27
N GLU A 582 2.06 -73.15 -86.99
CA GLU A 582 2.19 -71.69 -87.10
C GLU A 582 2.02 -71.01 -85.73
N ALA A 583 0.99 -71.38 -84.95
CA ALA A 583 0.79 -70.84 -83.60
C ALA A 583 1.95 -71.15 -82.64
N LEU A 584 2.57 -72.34 -82.75
CA LEU A 584 3.76 -72.71 -81.97
C LEU A 584 5.00 -71.92 -82.41
N ILE A 585 5.18 -71.69 -83.72
CA ILE A 585 6.28 -70.89 -84.25
C ILE A 585 6.15 -69.42 -83.81
N GLU A 586 4.93 -68.86 -83.81
CA GLU A 586 4.69 -67.50 -83.31
C GLU A 586 4.97 -67.36 -81.80
N GLN A 587 4.67 -68.39 -81.01
CA GLN A 587 4.93 -68.39 -79.56
C GLN A 587 6.36 -68.78 -79.19
N HIS A 588 7.13 -69.37 -80.11
CA HIS A 588 8.49 -69.87 -79.88
C HIS A 588 9.48 -68.77 -79.49
N GLU A 589 9.44 -67.61 -80.16
CA GLU A 589 10.33 -66.48 -79.80
C GLU A 589 10.02 -65.96 -78.39
N GLY A 590 8.74 -65.84 -78.03
CA GLY A 590 8.32 -65.44 -76.69
C GLY A 590 8.71 -66.45 -75.60
N ALA A 591 8.64 -67.75 -75.89
CA ALA A 591 9.08 -68.81 -74.97
C ALA A 591 10.61 -68.78 -74.74
N ILE A 592 11.41 -68.51 -75.77
CA ILE A 592 12.86 -68.33 -75.64
C ILE A 592 13.19 -67.12 -74.77
N GLU A 593 12.52 -65.99 -75.00
CA GLU A 593 12.72 -64.77 -74.21
C GLU A 593 12.31 -64.96 -72.73
N ALA A 594 11.21 -65.69 -72.48
CA ALA A 594 10.79 -66.07 -71.14
C ALA A 594 11.82 -66.98 -70.43
N CYS A 595 12.33 -68.00 -71.12
CA CYS A 595 13.39 -68.87 -70.59
C CYS A 595 14.67 -68.10 -70.26
N ALA A 596 15.11 -67.20 -71.15
CA ALA A 596 16.29 -66.36 -70.91
C ALA A 596 16.11 -65.44 -69.69
N THR A 597 14.90 -64.90 -69.50
CA THR A 597 14.55 -64.07 -68.33
C THR A 597 14.57 -64.89 -67.04
N ILE A 598 13.96 -66.09 -67.05
CA ILE A 598 13.96 -67.02 -65.90
C ILE A 598 15.40 -67.44 -65.54
N GLU A 599 16.23 -67.73 -66.54
CA GLU A 599 17.64 -68.10 -66.34
C GLU A 599 18.42 -66.94 -65.71
N GLN A 600 18.23 -65.72 -66.21
CA GLN A 600 18.85 -64.52 -65.66
C GLN A 600 18.42 -64.25 -64.21
N GLU A 601 17.13 -64.33 -63.91
CA GLU A 601 16.59 -64.18 -62.55
C GLU A 601 17.12 -65.28 -61.62
N GLY A 602 17.17 -66.52 -62.10
CA GLY A 602 17.75 -67.66 -61.39
C GLY A 602 19.23 -67.46 -61.08
N GLN A 603 20.00 -66.92 -62.03
CA GLN A 603 21.41 -66.61 -61.84
C GLN A 603 21.62 -65.53 -60.77
N ILE A 604 20.81 -64.46 -60.78
CA ILE A 604 20.86 -63.40 -59.76
C ILE A 604 20.58 -63.97 -58.35
N LEU A 605 19.61 -64.89 -58.24
CA LEU A 605 19.28 -65.54 -56.97
C LEU A 605 20.39 -66.49 -56.50
N LEU A 606 21.03 -67.20 -57.42
CA LEU A 606 22.19 -68.06 -57.13
C LEU A 606 23.36 -67.23 -56.62
N ASP A 607 23.72 -66.15 -57.33
CA ASP A 607 24.79 -65.22 -56.95
C ASP A 607 24.57 -64.59 -55.57
N TYR A 608 23.31 -64.46 -55.14
CA TYR A 608 22.96 -63.96 -53.81
C TYR A 608 23.11 -65.00 -52.70
N LEU A 609 22.93 -66.29 -53.02
CA LEU A 609 22.99 -67.40 -52.06
C LEU A 609 24.41 -67.96 -51.87
N THR A 610 25.29 -67.76 -52.85
CA THR A 610 26.72 -68.10 -52.81
C THR A 610 27.54 -67.00 -52.17
#